data_AF-A0A6H5KN67-F1
#
_entry.id   AF-A0A6H5KN67-F1
#
_cell.length_a   1.000
_cell.length_b   1.000
_cell.length_c   1.000
_cell.angle_alpha   90.00
_cell.angle_beta   90.00
_cell.angle_gamma   90.00
#
_symmetry.space_group_name_H-M   'P 1'
#
loop_
_entity.id
_entity.type
_entity.pdbx_description
1 polymer ?
#
loop_
_entity_poly.entity_id
_entity_poly.type
_entity_poly.pdbx_seq_one_letter_code
_entity_poly.pdbx_strand_id
1 'polypeptide(L)'
;MDNYFTSPTMLECLASHDIFAVGTYRADRTAGADAYLESLGRTIPNRGDMNFCRSRQVACVQWADSKDIFLISTIHVAYPAKGKEEAGGIDHFKPLPLS
;
A
#
# COMPACT_ATOMS: atom_id res chain seq x y z
N MET A 1 -0.96 13.63 -1.72
CA MET A 1 0.43 14.13 -1.90
C MET A 1 1.03 13.54 -3.15
N ASP A 2 1.98 14.24 -3.77
CA ASP A 2 2.81 13.67 -4.84
C ASP A 2 3.91 12.77 -4.25
N ASN A 3 4.44 11.86 -5.07
CA ASN A 3 5.41 10.85 -4.68
C ASN A 3 6.73 11.45 -4.15
N TYR A 4 7.06 12.70 -4.49
CA TYR A 4 8.27 13.34 -4.01
C TYR A 4 8.25 13.52 -2.49
N PHE A 5 7.09 13.86 -1.93
CA PHE A 5 6.89 14.13 -0.51
C PHE A 5 6.27 12.96 0.25
N THR A 6 6.08 11.81 -0.40
CA THR A 6 5.37 10.68 0.20
C THR A 6 6.36 9.59 0.62
N SER A 7 6.46 9.33 1.92
CA SER A 7 7.22 8.19 2.48
C SER A 7 6.47 7.53 3.64
N PRO A 8 6.68 6.22 3.89
CA PRO A 8 6.02 5.50 4.98
C PRO A 8 6.29 6.15 6.35
N THR A 9 7.55 6.47 6.62
CA THR A 9 7.96 7.12 7.88
C THR A 9 7.29 8.48 8.08
N MET A 10 7.12 9.27 7.01
CA MET A 10 6.42 10.54 7.11
C MET A 10 4.94 10.33 7.43
N LEU A 11 4.29 9.36 6.79
CA LEU A 11 2.89 9.03 7.07
C LEU A 11 2.70 8.52 8.50
N GLU A 12 3.61 7.68 9.01
CA GLU A 12 3.60 7.25 10.41
C GLU A 12 3.76 8.44 11.37
N CYS A 13 4.67 9.37 11.07
CA CYS A 13 4.87 10.57 11.86
C CYS A 13 3.60 11.44 11.87
N LEU A 14 3.00 11.71 10.71
CA LEU A 14 1.75 12.47 10.62
C LEU A 14 0.61 11.79 11.39
N ALA A 15 0.48 10.47 11.27
CA ALA A 15 -0.53 9.72 12.00
C ALA A 15 -0.33 9.81 13.53
N SER A 16 0.92 9.85 14.01
CA SER A 16 1.21 10.07 15.44
C SER A 16 0.79 11.44 15.96
N HIS A 17 0.54 12.40 15.05
CA HIS A 17 0.01 13.73 15.33
C HIS A 17 -1.48 13.88 14.96
N ASP A 18 -2.21 12.77 14.80
CA ASP A 18 -3.62 12.76 14.36
C ASP A 18 -3.86 13.42 12.99
N ILE A 19 -2.84 13.46 12.13
CA ILE A 19 -2.92 13.95 10.76
C ILE A 19 -2.94 12.76 9.80
N PHE A 20 -4.12 12.48 9.24
CA PHE A 20 -4.26 11.42 8.25
C PHE A 20 -3.82 11.89 6.86
N ALA A 21 -3.09 11.02 6.15
CA ALA A 21 -2.52 11.36 4.86
C ALA A 21 -2.61 10.18 3.88
N VAL A 22 -2.63 10.53 2.59
CA VAL A 22 -2.56 9.60 1.47
C VAL A 22 -1.67 10.17 0.37
N GLY A 23 -0.89 9.30 -0.26
CA GLY A 23 -0.03 9.69 -1.36
C GLY A 23 0.36 8.52 -2.24
N THR A 24 0.87 8.85 -3.42
CA THR A 24 1.47 7.87 -4.32
C THR A 24 2.88 7.55 -3.85
N TYR A 25 3.28 6.29 -3.95
CA TYR A 25 4.61 5.81 -3.60
C TYR A 25 5.33 5.31 -4.86
N ARG A 26 6.65 5.51 -4.95
CA ARG A 26 7.45 4.92 -6.04
C ARG A 26 8.30 3.79 -5.50
N ALA A 27 8.10 2.59 -6.03
CA ALA A 27 8.85 1.40 -5.63
C ALA A 27 10.34 1.45 -6.03
N ASP A 28 10.74 2.34 -6.95
CA ASP A 28 12.16 2.57 -7.28
C ASP A 28 12.96 3.22 -6.14
N ARG A 29 12.29 3.70 -5.08
CA ARG A 29 12.89 4.23 -3.84
C ARG A 29 13.06 3.18 -2.75
N THR A 30 13.06 1.89 -3.10
CA THR A 30 13.15 0.76 -2.14
C THR A 30 14.46 0.68 -1.35
N ALA A 31 15.50 1.44 -1.69
CA ALA A 31 16.70 1.54 -0.87
C ALA A 31 16.36 2.14 0.52
N GLY A 32 16.20 1.26 1.52
CA GLY A 32 15.79 1.64 2.87
C GLY A 32 14.28 1.64 3.11
N ALA A 33 13.48 1.07 2.21
CA ALA A 33 12.06 0.85 2.44
C ALA A 33 11.82 -0.29 3.43
N ASP A 34 10.69 -0.25 4.12
CA ASP A 34 10.30 -1.34 5.01
C ASP A 34 10.07 -2.64 4.21
N ALA A 35 10.42 -3.78 4.80
CA ALA A 35 10.38 -5.10 4.13
C ALA A 35 9.02 -5.45 3.48
N TYR A 36 7.91 -4.92 4.00
CA TYR A 36 6.57 -5.15 3.46
C TYR A 36 6.30 -4.41 2.14
N LEU A 37 6.98 -3.28 1.89
CA LEU A 37 6.88 -2.56 0.63
C LEU A 37 7.78 -3.18 -0.44
N GLU A 38 8.92 -3.72 -0.03
CA GLU A 38 9.77 -4.49 -0.93
C GLU A 38 9.07 -5.78 -1.38
N SER A 39 8.40 -6.49 -0.46
CA SER A 39 7.64 -7.71 -0.81
C SER A 39 6.47 -7.38 -1.74
N LEU A 40 5.75 -6.29 -1.48
CA LEU A 40 4.68 -5.82 -2.35
C LEU A 40 5.21 -5.45 -3.74
N GLY A 41 6.31 -4.69 -3.82
CA GLY A 41 6.92 -4.29 -5.09
C GLY A 41 7.49 -5.44 -5.92
N ARG A 42 7.75 -6.60 -5.32
CA ARG A 42 8.14 -7.83 -6.03
C ARG A 42 6.95 -8.67 -6.51
N THR A 43 5.75 -8.36 -6.04
CA THR A 43 4.54 -9.06 -6.46
C THR A 43 4.13 -8.56 -7.84
N ILE A 44 3.80 -9.48 -8.75
CA ILE A 44 3.43 -9.14 -10.13
C ILE A 44 1.93 -9.44 -10.32
N PRO A 45 1.03 -8.45 -10.12
CA PRO A 45 -0.40 -8.62 -10.36
C PRO A 45 -0.74 -8.64 -11.86
N ASN A 46 -1.89 -9.21 -12.23
CA ASN A 46 -2.43 -9.00 -13.58
C ASN A 46 -2.98 -7.59 -13.71
N ARG A 47 -3.10 -7.09 -14.93
CA ARG A 47 -3.75 -5.79 -15.17
C ARG A 47 -5.19 -5.80 -14.62
N GLY A 48 -5.50 -4.81 -13.80
CA GLY A 48 -6.74 -4.66 -13.06
C GLY A 48 -6.68 -5.21 -11.64
N ASP A 49 -5.79 -6.15 -11.34
CA ASP A 49 -5.66 -6.73 -10.01
C ASP A 49 -5.05 -5.73 -9.02
N MET A 50 -5.39 -5.91 -7.75
CA MET A 50 -4.87 -5.11 -6.65
C MET A 50 -4.25 -6.02 -5.60
N ASN A 51 -3.12 -5.61 -5.03
CA ASN A 51 -2.54 -6.21 -3.85
C ASN A 51 -2.59 -5.21 -2.70
N PHE A 52 -2.88 -5.70 -1.51
CA PHE A 52 -2.96 -4.90 -0.30
C PHE A 52 -1.98 -5.44 0.72
N CYS A 53 -1.28 -4.57 1.41
CA CYS A 53 -0.56 -4.96 2.62
C CYS A 53 -0.67 -3.86 3.66
N ARG A 54 -0.46 -4.23 4.92
CA ARG A 54 -0.53 -3.32 6.05
C ARG A 54 0.68 -3.52 6.95
N SER A 55 1.25 -2.40 7.37
CA SER A 55 2.23 -2.37 8.45
C SER A 55 1.83 -1.26 9.42
N ARG A 56 1.64 -1.62 10.69
CA ARG A 56 1.20 -0.69 11.75
C ARG A 56 -0.03 0.11 11.32
N GLN A 57 0.09 1.42 11.15
CA GLN A 57 -1.00 2.33 10.77
C GLN A 57 -1.00 2.68 9.27
N VAL A 58 -0.03 2.19 8.50
CA VAL A 58 0.10 2.47 7.06
C VAL A 58 -0.47 1.28 6.28
N ALA A 59 -1.51 1.56 5.49
CA ALA A 59 -2.00 0.66 4.46
C ALA A 59 -1.31 0.99 3.14
N CYS A 60 -0.88 -0.04 2.41
CA CYS A 60 -0.35 0.09 1.07
C CYS A 60 -1.19 -0.71 0.08
N VAL A 61 -1.41 -0.12 -1.09
CA VAL A 61 -2.12 -0.72 -2.21
C VAL A 61 -1.21 -0.67 -3.43
N GLN A 62 -1.02 -1.81 -4.08
CA GLN A 62 -0.47 -1.91 -5.42
C GLN A 62 -1.62 -2.20 -6.37
N TRP A 63 -1.73 -1.43 -7.44
CA TRP A 63 -2.69 -1.65 -8.52
C TRP A 63 -1.96 -1.70 -9.85
N ALA A 64 -2.16 -2.78 -10.61
CA ALA A 64 -1.62 -2.87 -11.96
C ALA A 64 -2.60 -2.29 -12.98
N ASP A 65 -2.19 -1.21 -13.65
CA ASP A 65 -2.79 -0.82 -14.94
C ASP A 65 -1.79 -1.07 -16.08
N SER A 66 -1.32 0.00 -16.74
CA SER A 66 -0.26 -0.07 -17.75
C SER A 66 1.13 -0.15 -17.11
N LYS A 67 1.20 0.25 -15.84
CA LYS A 67 2.34 0.15 -14.91
C LYS A 67 1.78 -0.08 -13.51
N ASP A 68 2.63 -0.54 -12.61
CA ASP A 68 2.29 -0.64 -11.20
C ASP A 68 2.17 0.74 -10.57
N ILE A 69 1.04 0.97 -9.91
CA ILE A 69 0.75 2.16 -9.13
C ILE A 69 0.71 1.76 -7.67
N PHE A 70 1.49 2.46 -6.84
CA PHE A 70 1.48 2.26 -5.40
C PHE A 70 0.86 3.45 -4.70
N LEU A 71 -0.02 3.17 -3.73
CA LEU A 71 -0.64 4.13 -2.84
C LEU A 71 -0.31 3.74 -1.41
N ILE A 72 0.02 4.72 -0.57
CA ILE A 72 0.14 4.53 0.88
C ILE A 72 -0.82 5.50 1.59
N SER A 73 -1.47 5.02 2.65
CA SER A 73 -2.50 5.77 3.36
C SER A 73 -2.52 5.43 4.84
N THR A 74 -2.81 6.43 5.68
CA THR A 74 -3.15 6.27 7.10
C THR A 74 -4.63 6.52 7.39
N ILE A 75 -5.43 6.87 6.38
CA ILE A 75 -6.84 7.26 6.51
C ILE A 75 -7.75 6.04 6.80
N HIS A 76 -7.33 4.84 6.42
CA HIS A 76 -8.23 3.68 6.41
C HIS A 76 -7.89 2.65 7.50
N VAL A 77 -8.92 2.24 8.26
CA VAL A 77 -8.98 0.88 8.82
C VAL A 77 -9.43 -0.01 7.66
N ALA A 78 -8.48 -0.47 6.85
CA ALA A 78 -8.78 -1.49 5.85
C ALA A 78 -9.16 -2.76 6.61
N TYR A 79 -10.46 -3.08 6.68
CA TYR A 79 -10.92 -4.36 7.19
C TYR A 79 -10.25 -5.46 6.36
N PRO A 80 -9.42 -6.34 6.94
CA PRO A 80 -9.11 -7.57 6.25
C PRO A 80 -10.44 -8.32 6.14
N ALA A 81 -10.80 -8.72 4.92
CA ALA A 81 -11.85 -9.72 4.76
C ALA A 81 -11.47 -10.90 5.67
N LYS A 82 -12.33 -11.22 6.64
CA LYS A 82 -12.08 -12.14 7.76
C LYS A 82 -10.96 -13.16 7.51
N GLY A 83 -9.86 -13.01 8.26
CA GLY A 83 -8.94 -14.11 8.55
C GLY A 83 -7.54 -14.00 7.95
N LYS A 84 -6.78 -12.99 8.37
CA LYS A 84 -5.32 -13.04 8.63
C LYS A 84 -4.83 -11.68 9.12
N GLU A 85 -4.87 -11.48 10.44
CA GLU A 85 -4.04 -10.47 11.10
C GLU A 85 -2.60 -11.01 11.22
N GLU A 86 -1.91 -11.19 10.09
CA GLU A 86 -0.46 -11.35 10.13
C GLU A 86 0.14 -10.05 9.61
N ALA A 87 0.82 -9.33 10.50
CA ALA A 87 1.54 -8.13 10.15
C ALA A 87 2.51 -8.46 8.99
N GLY A 88 2.28 -7.87 7.81
CA GLY A 88 3.08 -8.12 6.60
C GLY A 88 2.51 -9.10 5.58
N GLY A 89 1.30 -9.63 5.76
CA GLY A 89 0.59 -10.38 4.73
C GLY A 89 0.22 -9.51 3.51
N ILE A 90 0.30 -10.09 2.31
CA ILE A 90 -0.19 -9.47 1.07
C ILE A 90 -1.52 -10.12 0.69
N ASP A 91 -2.60 -9.35 0.69
CA ASP A 91 -3.92 -9.77 0.25
C ASP A 91 -4.14 -9.41 -1.22
N HIS A 92 -4.44 -10.41 -2.05
CA HIS A 92 -4.69 -10.23 -3.47
C HIS A 92 -6.20 -10.07 -3.74
N PHE A 93 -6.58 -9.04 -4.50
CA PHE A 93 -7.95 -8.73 -4.84
C PHE A 93 -8.12 -8.62 -6.36
N LYS A 94 -9.11 -9.35 -6.87
CA LYS A 94 -9.55 -9.25 -8.27
C LYS A 94 -10.83 -8.40 -8.34
N PRO A 95 -10.85 -7.31 -9.12
CA PRO A 95 -12.07 -6.53 -9.30
C PRO A 95 -13.14 -7.37 -9.99
N LEU A 96 -14.40 -7.12 -9.63
CA LEU A 96 -15.54 -7.73 -10.31
C LEU A 96 -15.56 -7.28 -11.78
N PRO A 97 -15.96 -8.15 -12.72
CA PRO A 97 -16.13 -7.75 -14.11
C PRO A 97 -17.16 -6.62 -14.19
N LEU A 98 -16.84 -5.58 -14.96
CA LEU A 98 -17.80 -4.53 -15.28
C LEU A 98 -18.92 -5.15 -16.14
N SER A 99 -20.16 -5.09 -15.64
CA SER A 99 -21.37 -5.61 -16.28
C SER A 99 -21.77 -4.83 -17.52
#